data_AF-A0ABC8KDX0-F1
#
_entry.id   AF-A0ABC8KDX0-F1
#
_cell.length_a   1.000
_cell.length_b   1.000
_cell.length_c   1.000
_cell.angle_alpha   90.00
_cell.angle_beta   90.00
_cell.angle_gamma   90.00
#
_symmetry.space_group_name_H-M   'P 1'
#
loop_
_entity.id
_entity.type
_entity.pdbx_description
1 polymer ?
#
loop_
_entity_poly.entity_id
_entity_poly.type
_entity_poly.pdbx_seq_one_letter_code
_entity_poly.pdbx_strand_id
1 'polypeptide(L)'
;MKKASLIEALTGVTISLTTLDRRNLTIPVLDTVKPGQEIVITNEGMPTKHPLKRGDLRVGFDVLFPSRLTSEQKNDLKRVLLLFSLYENIANHNNELSLSKSFTEDRSENLSHLLNTDLNRDCSVTLV
;
A
#
# COMPACT_ATOMS: atom_id res chain seq x y z
N MET A 1 18.39 8.59 -3.06
CA MET A 1 17.26 7.64 -3.08
C MET A 1 16.70 7.51 -1.66
N LYS A 2 15.38 7.42 -1.51
CA LYS A 2 14.70 7.16 -0.25
C LYS A 2 14.78 5.67 0.05
N LYS A 3 15.28 5.32 1.23
CA LYS A 3 15.23 3.93 1.71
C LYS A 3 13.83 3.60 2.19
N ALA A 4 13.30 2.45 1.77
CA ALA A 4 12.03 1.90 2.23
C ALA A 4 12.23 0.42 2.56
N SER A 5 11.66 -0.05 3.65
CA SER A 5 11.61 -1.48 3.95
C SER A 5 10.72 -2.23 2.96
N LEU A 6 10.93 -3.54 2.81
CA LEU A 6 10.04 -4.38 2.01
C LEU A 6 8.57 -4.27 2.43
N ILE A 7 8.31 -4.08 3.73
CA ILE A 7 6.95 -3.88 4.25
C ILE A 7 6.36 -2.59 3.68
N GLU A 8 7.03 -1.46 3.86
CA GLU A 8 6.59 -0.16 3.31
C GLU A 8 6.45 -0.20 1.79
N ALA A 9 7.33 -0.92 1.10
CA ALA A 9 7.24 -1.09 -0.34
C ALA A 9 5.97 -1.85 -0.78
N LEU A 10 5.47 -2.79 0.03
CA LEU A 10 4.28 -3.59 -0.27
C LEU A 10 2.99 -2.98 0.27
N THR A 11 3.03 -2.28 1.41
CA THR A 11 1.85 -1.74 2.10
C THR A 11 1.65 -0.24 1.93
N GLY A 12 2.58 0.43 1.27
CA GLY A 12 2.59 1.88 1.09
C GLY A 12 3.65 2.58 1.94
N VAL A 13 4.17 3.69 1.42
CA VAL A 13 5.24 4.50 2.01
C VAL A 13 4.84 5.96 2.03
N THR A 14 5.11 6.65 3.14
CA THR A 14 4.93 8.10 3.23
C THR A 14 6.26 8.79 3.02
N ILE A 15 6.34 9.66 2.01
CA ILE A 15 7.48 10.53 1.79
C ILE A 15 7.28 11.78 2.63
N SER A 16 8.16 11.99 3.61
CA SER A 16 8.21 13.21 4.41
C SER A 16 9.55 13.92 4.17
N LEU A 17 9.49 15.14 3.64
CA LEU A 17 10.68 15.94 3.40
C LEU A 17 10.40 17.42 3.64
N THR A 18 11.43 18.14 4.11
CA THR A 18 11.39 19.60 4.20
C THR A 18 12.05 20.16 2.94
N THR A 19 11.29 20.98 2.22
CA THR A 19 11.75 21.66 1.01
C THR A 19 12.69 22.83 1.37
N LEU A 20 13.44 23.34 0.39
CA LEU A 20 14.37 24.45 0.61
C LEU A 20 13.68 25.76 1.05
N ASP A 21 12.40 25.91 0.72
CA ASP A 21 11.55 27.02 1.17
C ASP A 21 10.93 26.77 2.57
N ARG A 22 11.44 25.77 3.30
CA ARG A 22 11.04 25.40 4.67
C ARG A 22 9.59 24.93 4.81
N ARG A 23 8.94 24.52 3.71
CA ARG A 23 7.65 23.82 3.79
C ARG A 23 7.89 22.34 4.09
N ASN A 24 6.96 21.72 4.80
CA ASN A 24 6.96 20.27 4.99
C ASN A 24 6.03 19.64 3.96
N LEU A 25 6.58 18.75 3.15
CA LEU A 25 5.86 18.00 2.14
C LEU A 25 5.68 16.57 2.64
N THR A 26 4.43 16.14 2.76
CA THR A 26 4.04 14.79 3.18
C THR A 26 3.21 14.18 2.07
N ILE A 27 3.74 13.17 1.39
CA ILE A 27 3.09 12.54 0.24
C ILE A 27 2.93 11.04 0.52
N PRO A 28 1.70 10.55 0.66
CA PRO A 28 1.44 9.11 0.76
C PRO A 28 1.57 8.47 -0.62
N VAL A 29 2.34 7.38 -0.67
CA VAL A 29 2.42 6.49 -1.83
C VAL A 29 1.73 5.20 -1.41
N LEU A 30 0.50 5.02 -1.88
CA LEU A 30 -0.36 3.89 -1.49
C LEU A 30 -0.08 2.63 -2.31
N ASP A 31 0.43 2.81 -3.52
CA ASP A 31 0.76 1.71 -4.43
C ASP A 31 2.06 1.00 -4.04
N THR A 32 2.18 -0.25 -4.49
CA THR A 32 3.41 -1.02 -4.33
C THR A 32 4.58 -0.37 -5.06
N VAL A 33 5.69 -0.16 -4.37
CA VAL A 33 6.90 0.47 -4.90
C VAL A 33 7.93 -0.59 -5.28
N LYS A 34 8.43 -0.52 -6.51
CA LYS A 34 9.48 -1.41 -7.02
C LYS A 34 10.88 -0.89 -6.67
N PRO A 35 11.87 -1.78 -6.50
CA PRO A 35 13.27 -1.35 -6.38
C PRO A 35 13.69 -0.50 -7.59
N GLY A 36 14.29 0.67 -7.35
CA GLY A 36 14.70 1.57 -8.42
C GLY A 36 13.57 2.39 -9.05
N GLN A 37 12.32 2.20 -8.62
CA GLN A 37 11.21 3.02 -9.09
C GLN A 37 11.40 4.49 -8.67
N GLU A 38 11.03 5.41 -9.57
CA GLU A 38 10.98 6.83 -9.29
C GLU A 38 9.54 7.33 -9.28
N ILE A 39 9.23 8.17 -8.31
CA ILE A 39 8.00 8.95 -8.29
C ILE A 39 8.33 10.40 -8.62
N VAL A 40 7.54 11.00 -9.50
CA VAL A 40 7.69 12.39 -9.92
C VAL A 40 6.64 13.23 -9.23
N ILE A 41 7.09 14.22 -8.46
CA ILE A 41 6.25 15.22 -7.80
C ILE A 41 6.42 16.51 -8.58
N THR A 42 5.38 16.88 -9.34
CA THR A 42 5.44 18.01 -10.25
C THR A 42 5.56 19.34 -9.51
N ASN A 43 6.33 20.29 -10.05
CA ASN A 43 6.50 21.65 -9.52
C ASN A 43 7.14 21.76 -8.11
N GLU A 44 7.66 20.68 -7.53
CA GLU A 44 8.35 20.71 -6.23
C GLU A 44 9.88 20.71 -6.34
N GLY A 45 10.41 20.86 -7.56
CA GLY A 45 11.83 21.01 -7.83
C GLY A 45 12.35 22.43 -7.61
N MET A 46 13.56 22.68 -8.13
CA MET A 46 14.20 23.99 -8.04
C MET A 46 13.50 25.02 -8.95
N PRO A 47 13.48 26.31 -8.57
CA PRO A 47 13.03 27.39 -9.46
C PRO A 47 13.83 27.41 -10.76
N THR A 48 13.14 27.68 -11.86
CA THR A 48 13.77 27.91 -13.17
C THR A 48 14.09 29.39 -13.37
N LYS A 49 14.60 29.77 -14.55
CA LYS A 49 14.82 31.17 -14.93
C LYS A 49 13.55 32.04 -14.83
N HIS A 50 12.37 31.42 -14.92
CA HIS A 50 11.11 32.09 -14.66
C HIS A 50 10.67 31.84 -13.21
N PRO A 51 10.46 32.90 -12.40
CA PRO A 51 10.22 32.76 -10.96
C PRO A 51 8.91 32.01 -10.63
N LEU A 52 7.95 31.98 -11.56
CA LEU A 52 6.69 31.23 -11.39
C LEU A 52 6.78 29.75 -11.80
N LYS A 53 7.89 29.31 -12.41
CA LYS A 53 8.05 27.92 -12.88
C LYS A 53 9.09 27.20 -12.05
N ARG A 54 8.72 26.05 -11.49
CA ARG A 54 9.60 25.14 -10.75
C ARG A 54 9.77 23.85 -11.57
N GLY A 55 10.92 23.21 -11.42
CA GLY A 55 11.11 21.85 -11.93
C GLY A 55 10.34 20.81 -11.13
N ASP A 56 10.59 19.53 -11.43
CA ASP A 56 9.97 18.42 -10.72
C ASP A 56 10.93 17.82 -9.69
N LEU A 57 10.35 17.31 -8.60
CA LEU A 57 11.07 16.53 -7.60
C LEU A 57 10.91 15.05 -7.92
N ARG A 58 12.04 14.38 -8.18
CA ARG A 58 12.08 12.94 -8.42
C ARG A 58 12.57 12.21 -7.17
N VAL A 59 11.75 11.29 -6.67
CA VAL A 59 12.09 10.45 -5.51
C VAL A 59 12.26 9.02 -5.97
N GLY A 60 13.51 8.58 -6.08
CA GLY A 60 13.86 7.18 -6.33
C GLY A 60 13.88 6.35 -5.05
N PHE A 61 13.42 5.11 -5.11
CA PHE A 61 13.35 4.20 -3.96
C PHE A 61 14.42 3.11 -3.98
N ASP A 62 15.04 2.92 -2.82
CA ASP A 62 15.94 1.81 -2.52
C ASP A 62 15.21 0.88 -1.53
N VAL A 63 14.74 -0.26 -2.04
CA VAL A 63 13.93 -1.21 -1.26
C VAL A 63 14.85 -2.16 -0.51
N LEU A 64 14.78 -2.11 0.82
CA LEU A 64 15.58 -2.92 1.72
C LEU A 64 14.87 -4.23 2.01
N PHE A 65 15.46 -5.33 1.52
CA PHE A 65 15.03 -6.68 1.84
C PHE A 65 15.58 -7.12 3.20
N PRO A 66 14.81 -7.90 3.99
CA PRO A 66 15.32 -8.50 5.21
C PRO A 66 16.45 -9.49 4.88
N SER A 67 17.47 -9.53 5.73
CA SER A 67 18.63 -10.43 5.52
C SER A 67 18.29 -11.90 5.70
N ARG A 68 17.27 -12.22 6.52
CA ARG A 68 16.79 -13.57 6.81
C ARG A 68 15.28 -13.57 7.07
N LEU A 69 14.66 -14.70 6.79
CA LEU A 69 13.27 -15.00 7.13
C LEU A 69 13.20 -16.45 7.63
N THR A 70 12.41 -16.70 8.67
CA THR A 70 12.15 -18.06 9.17
C THR A 70 11.32 -18.86 8.17
N SER A 71 11.31 -20.18 8.31
CA SER A 71 10.48 -21.05 7.46
C SER A 71 8.99 -20.72 7.58
N GLU A 72 8.53 -20.40 8.78
CA GLU A 72 7.16 -19.98 9.07
C GLU A 72 6.81 -18.68 8.34
N GLN A 73 7.62 -17.62 8.50
CA GLN A 73 7.42 -16.35 7.81
C GLN A 73 7.39 -16.50 6.28
N LYS A 74 8.25 -17.37 5.72
CA LYS A 74 8.24 -17.67 4.28
C LYS A 74 6.93 -18.36 3.86
N ASN A 75 6.39 -19.26 4.68
CA ASN A 75 5.14 -19.94 4.37
C ASN A 75 3.95 -18.98 4.43
N ASP A 76 3.94 -18.06 5.39
CA ASP A 76 2.90 -17.02 5.47
C ASP A 76 2.95 -16.08 4.27
N LEU A 77 4.16 -15.62 3.89
CA LEU A 77 4.35 -14.80 2.69
C LEU A 77 3.89 -15.52 1.42
N LYS A 78 4.21 -16.81 1.28
CA LYS A 78 3.71 -17.62 0.15
C LYS A 78 2.19 -17.66 0.14
N ARG A 79 1.54 -17.88 1.29
CA ARG A 79 0.08 -17.93 1.37
C ARG A 79 -0.55 -16.62 0.89
N VAL A 80 -0.04 -15.48 1.39
CA VAL A 80 -0.61 -14.16 1.06
C VAL A 80 -0.30 -13.76 -0.39
N LEU A 81 0.93 -13.93 -0.85
CA LEU A 81 1.36 -13.47 -2.18
C LEU A 81 0.94 -14.40 -3.32
N LEU A 82 0.79 -15.71 -3.08
CA LEU A 82 0.39 -16.66 -4.13
C LEU A 82 -1.09 -16.54 -4.50
N LEU A 83 -1.96 -16.16 -3.56
CA LEU A 83 -3.39 -15.96 -3.81
C LEU A 83 -3.61 -15.02 -5.01
N PHE A 84 -2.85 -13.93 -5.10
CA PHE A 84 -2.95 -12.97 -6.20
C PHE A 84 -2.56 -13.54 -7.57
N SER A 85 -1.57 -14.42 -7.63
CA SER A 85 -1.10 -15.00 -8.90
C SER A 85 -2.09 -15.97 -9.56
N LEU A 86 -3.07 -16.48 -8.79
CA LEU A 86 -4.11 -17.37 -9.33
C LEU A 86 -5.29 -16.61 -9.94
N TYR A 87 -5.61 -15.39 -9.47
CA TYR A 87 -6.72 -14.58 -9.99
C TYR A 87 -6.39 -13.87 -11.31
N GLU A 88 -5.15 -13.41 -11.50
CA GLU A 88 -4.71 -12.75 -12.74
C GLU A 88 -4.74 -13.71 -13.95
N ASN A 89 -4.54 -15.01 -13.73
CA ASN A 89 -4.59 -16.01 -14.81
C ASN A 89 -6.02 -16.28 -15.32
N ILE A 90 -7.05 -16.05 -14.49
CA ILE A 90 -8.45 -16.27 -14.86
C ILE A 90 -9.03 -15.03 -15.56
N ALA A 91 -8.63 -13.82 -15.15
CA ALA A 91 -9.08 -12.55 -15.75
C ALA A 91 -8.64 -12.38 -17.22
N ASN A 92 -7.60 -13.09 -17.65
CA ASN A 92 -7.08 -13.01 -19.01
C ASN A 92 -7.75 -13.99 -19.99
N HIS A 93 -8.63 -14.91 -19.53
CA HIS A 93 -9.29 -15.89 -20.41
C HIS A 93 -10.76 -15.55 -20.73
N ASN A 94 -11.39 -14.63 -20.00
CA ASN A 94 -12.76 -14.20 -20.26
C ASN A 94 -12.80 -12.68 -20.44
N ASN A 95 -12.69 -12.25 -21.69
CA ASN A 95 -13.15 -10.94 -22.10
C ASN A 95 -14.62 -10.78 -21.66
N GLU A 96 -14.90 -9.70 -20.92
CA GLU A 96 -16.13 -9.37 -20.19
C GLU A 96 -16.34 -10.09 -18.84
N LEU A 97 -15.89 -9.45 -17.75
CA LEU A 97 -16.77 -9.28 -16.58
C LEU A 97 -16.37 -8.04 -15.78
N SER A 98 -17.20 -7.01 -15.88
CA SER A 98 -17.24 -5.80 -15.08
C SER A 98 -17.34 -6.11 -13.58
N LEU A 99 -16.23 -6.33 -12.88
CA LEU A 99 -16.25 -6.52 -11.41
C LEU A 99 -15.05 -5.91 -10.68
N SER A 100 -14.18 -5.15 -11.36
CA SER A 100 -13.05 -4.45 -10.72
C SER A 100 -13.36 -3.04 -10.20
N LYS A 101 -14.63 -2.59 -10.19
CA LYS A 101 -14.99 -1.27 -9.66
C LYS A 101 -15.34 -1.25 -8.16
N SER A 102 -15.49 -2.39 -7.50
CA SER A 102 -15.96 -2.44 -6.10
C SER A 102 -14.86 -2.60 -5.05
N PHE A 103 -13.57 -2.57 -5.42
CA PHE A 103 -12.48 -2.75 -4.44
C PHE A 103 -11.77 -1.42 -4.06
N THR A 104 -12.22 -0.27 -4.56
CA THR A 104 -11.61 1.04 -4.26
C THR A 104 -12.47 1.98 -3.42
N GLU A 105 -13.65 1.57 -2.96
CA GLU A 105 -14.51 2.36 -2.07
C GLU A 105 -14.95 1.50 -0.89
N ASP A 106 -14.09 1.38 0.13
CA ASP A 106 -14.53 1.10 1.51
C ASP A 106 -13.35 1.21 2.51
N ARG A 107 -12.95 2.45 2.80
CA ARG A 107 -12.26 2.80 4.06
C ARG A 107 -12.82 4.08 4.63
N SER A 108 -14.11 4.09 4.97
CA SER A 108 -14.64 4.92 6.05
C SER A 108 -15.99 4.40 6.51
N GLU A 109 -15.97 3.50 7.49
CA GLU A 109 -16.95 3.28 8.56
C GLU A 109 -16.90 1.80 8.99
N ASN A 110 -17.05 1.54 10.29
CA ASN A 110 -16.99 0.23 10.97
C ASN A 110 -15.66 -0.17 11.62
N LEU A 111 -15.13 0.72 12.48
CA LEU A 111 -14.23 0.35 13.59
C LEU A 111 -14.94 0.23 14.95
N SER A 112 -16.28 0.19 15.00
CA SER A 112 -17.03 0.13 16.27
C SER A 112 -17.54 -1.26 16.66
N HIS A 113 -17.52 -2.26 15.77
CA HIS A 113 -18.15 -3.56 16.05
C HIS A 113 -17.21 -4.69 16.51
N LEU A 114 -15.88 -4.49 16.52
CA LEU A 114 -14.92 -5.56 16.83
C LEU A 114 -14.38 -5.57 18.27
N LEU A 115 -15.04 -4.89 19.22
CA LEU A 115 -14.62 -4.89 20.63
C LEU A 115 -15.63 -5.49 21.62
N ASN A 116 -16.73 -6.10 21.16
CA ASN A 116 -17.67 -6.74 22.09
C ASN A 116 -17.82 -8.25 21.82
N THR A 117 -17.41 -8.99 22.85
CA THR A 117 -17.90 -10.32 23.26
C THR A 117 -17.43 -11.55 22.47
N ASP A 118 -16.19 -11.97 22.75
CA ASP A 118 -15.96 -13.37 23.11
C ASP A 118 -16.30 -13.53 24.59
N LEU A 119 -17.41 -14.20 24.94
CA LEU A 119 -17.65 -14.79 26.26
C LEU A 119 -18.83 -15.77 26.17
N ASN A 120 -18.48 -17.06 26.17
CA ASN A 120 -19.21 -18.19 26.79
C ASN A 120 -20.62 -18.56 26.27
N ARG A 121 -20.76 -19.71 25.59
CA ARG A 121 -21.02 -21.07 26.13
C ARG A 121 -22.52 -21.38 26.26
N ASP A 122 -22.88 -22.55 25.70
CA ASP A 122 -23.94 -23.48 26.08
C ASP A 122 -25.35 -22.95 26.35
N CYS A 123 -26.32 -23.38 25.53
CA CYS A 123 -27.42 -24.25 25.97
C CYS A 123 -28.49 -24.39 24.89
N SER A 124 -29.02 -25.60 24.75
CA SER A 124 -30.22 -25.89 23.97
C SER A 124 -31.43 -25.17 24.55
N VAL A 125 -32.30 -24.60 23.72
CA VAL A 125 -33.73 -24.49 24.06
C VAL A 125 -34.57 -24.49 22.78
N THR A 126 -35.43 -25.50 22.65
CA THR A 126 -36.61 -25.52 21.77
C THR A 126 -37.74 -24.71 22.41
N LEU A 127 -38.53 -23.94 21.65
CA LEU A 127 -39.92 -23.60 22.03
C LEU A 127 -40.79 -23.56 20.76
N VAL A 128 -41.79 -24.46 20.65
CA VAL A 128 -43.23 -24.35 21.02
C VAL A 128 -43.98 -23.31 20.20
#